data_AF-A0A261QSZ5-F1
#
_entry.id   AF-A0A261QSZ5-F1
#
_cell.length_a   1.000
_cell.length_b   1.000
_cell.length_c   1.000
_cell.angle_alpha   90.00
_cell.angle_beta   90.00
_cell.angle_gamma   90.00
#
_symmetry.space_group_name_H-M   'P 1'
#
loop_
_entity.id
_entity.type
_entity.pdbx_description
1 polymer ?
#
loop_
_entity_poly.entity_id
_entity_poly.type
_entity_poly.pdbx_seq_one_letter_code
_entity_poly.pdbx_strand_id
1 'polypeptide(L)' 'MGGFHVITVSVHCPRCHSDEIYRHGLSPTKRERFRCQCCHRVFQLTYHYEVMPLNSWLL' A
#
# COMPACT_ATOMS: atom_id res chain seq x y z
N MET A 1 1.87 11.24 27.04
CA MET A 1 2.92 11.10 26.00
C MET A 1 2.34 10.23 24.90
N GLY A 2 1.88 10.83 23.80
CA GLY A 2 1.23 10.08 22.72
C GLY A 2 2.25 9.28 21.92
N GLY A 3 2.13 7.96 21.93
CA GLY A 3 2.96 7.08 21.09
C GLY A 3 2.49 7.12 19.64
N PHE A 4 3.44 7.21 18.70
CA PHE A 4 3.15 7.09 17.27
C PHE A 4 2.98 5.61 16.93
N HIS A 5 1.78 5.21 16.52
CA HIS A 5 1.55 3.87 15.96
C HIS A 5 1.98 3.86 14.48
N VAL A 6 3.07 3.15 14.17
CA VAL A 6 3.50 2.92 12.80
C VAL A 6 2.84 1.64 12.30
N ILE A 7 1.98 1.76 11.29
CA ILE A 7 1.42 0.60 10.58
C ILE A 7 2.29 0.35 9.35
N THR A 8 2.83 -0.86 9.25
CA THR A 8 3.59 -1.32 8.07
C THR A 8 2.69 -2.20 7.22
N VAL A 9 2.57 -1.87 5.93
CA VAL A 9 1.84 -2.70 4.95
C VAL A 9 2.85 -3.30 3.98
N SER A 10 2.85 -4.63 3.85
CA SER A 10 3.69 -5.33 2.88
C SER A 10 3.07 -5.27 1.49
N VAL A 11 3.89 -4.95 0.48
CA VAL A 11 3.47 -4.79 -0.90
C VAL A 11 4.11 -5.88 -1.74
N HIS A 12 3.28 -6.63 -2.46
CA HIS A 12 3.72 -7.73 -3.33
C HIS A 12 3.30 -7.43 -4.77
N CYS A 13 4.04 -7.95 -5.75
CA CYS A 13 3.67 -7.76 -7.15
C CYS A 13 2.40 -8.57 -7.47
N PRO A 14 1.32 -7.95 -7.99
CA PRO A 14 0.06 -8.66 -8.25
C PRO A 14 0.15 -9.69 -9.40
N ARG A 15 1.26 -9.72 -10.15
CA ARG A 15 1.45 -10.67 -11.27
C ARG A 15 2.28 -11.88 -10.85
N CYS A 16 3.39 -11.67 -10.16
CA CYS A 16 4.36 -12.74 -9.86
C CYS A 16 4.58 -12.96 -8.36
N HIS A 17 3.89 -12.22 -7.50
CA HIS A 17 3.99 -12.28 -6.04
C HIS A 17 5.39 -12.01 -5.46
N SER A 18 6.31 -11.48 -6.28
CA SER A 18 7.63 -11.07 -5.80
C SER A 18 7.54 -9.78 -4.98
N ASP A 19 8.39 -9.71 -3.96
CA ASP A 19 8.62 -8.55 -3.10
C ASP A 19 9.65 -7.56 -3.67
N GLU A 20 10.33 -7.93 -4.77
CA GLU A 20 11.30 -7.07 -5.44
C GLU A 20 10.57 -5.97 -6.22
N ILE A 21 10.18 -4.91 -5.51
CA ILE A 21 9.36 -3.81 -6.02
C ILE A 21 10.01 -2.49 -5.64
N TYR A 22 10.04 -1.54 -6.57
CA TYR A 22 10.51 -0.19 -6.30
C TYR A 22 9.48 0.86 -6.72
N ARG A 23 9.62 2.06 -6.14
CA ARG A 23 8.82 3.23 -6.49
C ARG A 23 9.23 3.73 -7.87
N HIS A 24 8.34 3.59 -8.84
CA HIS A 24 8.55 4.00 -10.23
C HIS A 24 8.26 5.49 -10.45
N GLY A 25 7.50 6.13 -9.54
CA GLY A 25 7.15 7.54 -9.59
C GLY A 25 5.69 7.78 -9.25
N LEU A 26 5.15 8.91 -9.68
CA LEU A 26 3.75 9.28 -9.49
C LEU A 26 2.98 9.23 -10.82
N SER A 27 1.67 8.99 -10.76
CA SER A 27 0.77 9.27 -11.88
C SER A 27 0.47 10.77 -12.00
N PRO A 28 -0.14 11.22 -13.11
CA PRO A 28 -0.65 12.58 -13.23
C PRO A 28 -1.60 12.96 -12.08
N THR A 29 -2.36 11.98 -11.57
CA THR A 29 -3.25 12.11 -10.39
C THR A 29 -2.53 12.02 -9.05
N LYS A 30 -1.19 12.14 -9.03
CA LYS A 30 -0.33 12.10 -7.83
C LYS A 30 -0.40 10.79 -7.02
N ARG A 31 -0.83 9.68 -7.64
CA ARG A 31 -0.82 8.35 -7.00
C ARG A 31 0.50 7.66 -7.23
N GLU A 32 0.99 6.97 -6.20
CA GLU A 32 2.22 6.18 -6.28
C GLU A 32 2.11 5.08 -7.34
N ARG A 33 3.16 4.94 -8.15
CA ARG A 33 3.33 3.88 -9.13
C ARG A 33 4.50 3.01 -8.68
N PHE A 34 4.26 1.72 -8.67
CA PHE A 34 5.24 0.70 -8.32
C PHE A 34 5.61 -0.09 -9.56
N ARG A 35 6.86 -0.53 -9.63
CA ARG A 35 7.35 -1.44 -10.66
C ARG A 35 8.03 -2.63 -10.01
N CYS A 36 7.61 -3.82 -10.41
CA CYS A 36 8.28 -5.05 -10.01
C CYS A 36 9.58 -5.22 -10.81
N GLN A 37 10.66 -5.62 -10.13
CA GLN A 37 11.95 -5.89 -10.76
C GLN A 37 11.93 -7.23 -11.51
N CYS A 38 11.30 -8.28 -10.98
CA CYS A 38 11.30 -9.59 -11.62
C CYS A 38 10.50 -9.65 -12.93
N CYS A 39 9.33 -9.01 -12.97
CA CYS A 39 8.41 -9.12 -14.12
C CYS A 39 8.13 -7.80 -14.84
N HIS A 40 8.75 -6.70 -14.40
CA HIS A 40 8.64 -5.35 -14.97
C HIS A 40 7.22 -4.78 -15.02
N ARG A 41 6.24 -5.41 -14.36
CA ARG A 41 4.86 -4.92 -14.31
C ARG A 41 4.79 -3.65 -13.48
N VAL A 42 4.16 -2.63 -14.05
CA VAL A 42 3.83 -1.38 -13.37
C VAL A 42 2.40 -1.45 -12.85
N PHE A 43 2.17 -1.08 -11.60
CA PHE A 43 0.86 -1.08 -10.96
C PHE A 43 0.74 0.07 -9.95
N GLN A 44 -0.48 0.35 -9.49
CA GLN A 44 -0.77 1.33 -8.45
C GLN A 44 -1.46 0.64 -7.28
N LEU A 45 -1.12 1.04 -6.06
CA LEU A 45 -1.82 0.59 -4.87
C LEU A 45 -2.91 1.61 -4.51
N THR A 46 -4.08 1.10 -4.14
CA THR A 46 -5.14 1.90 -3.55
C THR A 46 -5.33 1.39 -2.13
N TYR A 47 -4.87 2.17 -1.15
CA TYR A 47 -5.11 1.86 0.25
C TYR A 47 -6.48 2.38 0.64
N HIS A 48 -7.41 1.47 0.93
CA HIS A 48 -8.63 1.79 1.65
C HIS A 48 -8.39 1.42 3.10
N TYR A 49 -8.46 2.41 3.99
CA TYR A 49 -8.51 2.17 5.43
C TYR A 49 -9.93 2.45 5.89
N GLU A 50 -10.56 1.44 6.47
CA GLU A 50 -11.83 1.63 7.15
C GLU A 50 -11.52 2.14 8.55
N VAL A 51 -11.89 3.40 8.82
CA VAL A 51 -11.82 3.95 10.18
C VAL A 51 -12.97 3.34 10.95
N MET A 52 -12.72 2.24 11.63
CA MET A 52 -13.70 1.70 12.57
C MET A 52 -13.70 2.61 13.81
N PRO A 53 -14.84 3.26 14.12
CA PRO A 53 -14.98 3.98 15.38
C PRO A 53 -14.74 3.01 16.54
N LEU A 54 -13.97 3.44 17.55
CA LEU A 54 -13.54 2.63 18.69
C LEU A 54 -14.72 1.99 19.49
N ASN A 55 -15.96 2.40 19.21
CA ASN A 55 -17.21 1.99 19.84
C ASN A 55 -18.10 1.07 18.99
N SER A 56 -17.67 0.60 17.82
CA SER A 56 -18.48 -0.30 16.97
C SER A 56 -18.61 -1.75 17.49
N TRP A 57 -17.93 -2.10 18.58
CA TRP A 57 -18.02 -3.42 19.23
C TRP A 57 -19.02 -3.47 20.41
N LEU A 58 -19.80 -2.40 20.63
CA LEU A 58 -20.77 -2.29 21.73
C LEU A 58 -22.24 -2.28 21.25
N LEU A 59 -22.54 -2.74 20.03
CA LEU A 59 -23.90 -3.01 19.54
C LEU A 59 -24.00 -4.43 18.98
#